data_AF-A0A9D0C7R1-F1
#
_entry.id   AF-A0A9D0C7R1-F1
#
_cell.length_a   1.000
_cell.length_b   1.000
_cell.length_c   1.000
_cell.angle_alpha   90.00
_cell.angle_beta   90.00
_cell.angle_gamma   90.00
#
_symmetry.space_group_name_H-M   'P 1'
#
loop_
_entity.id
_entity.type
_entity.pdbx_description
1 polymer ?
#
loop_
_entity_poly.entity_id
_entity_poly.type
_entity_poly.pdbx_seq_one_letter_code
_entity_poly.pdbx_strand_id
1 'polypeptide(L)'
;MMTNMNVRSYRPQTAPVGVRQRVARGSGRAWSAELVQRMGLWLLAILVVVLAAGQFMQWRIAAVSEQLDQLEKVRSELGSSHVDLLATRAKLASRQRVEAVAAVKFGLLEPTRGQVHRFF
;
A
#
# COMPACT_ATOMS: atom_id res chain seq x y z
N MET A 1 -99.62 -14.26 -8.20
CA MET A 1 -99.69 -13.40 -7.00
C MET A 1 -98.90 -14.08 -5.88
N MET A 2 -98.21 -13.29 -5.05
CA MET A 2 -97.39 -13.68 -3.89
C MET A 2 -95.92 -14.08 -4.18
N THR A 3 -95.11 -13.04 -4.34
CA THR A 3 -93.65 -13.02 -4.18
C THR A 3 -93.30 -13.22 -2.69
N ASN A 4 -92.53 -14.27 -2.41
CA ASN A 4 -92.09 -14.62 -1.06
C ASN A 4 -90.94 -13.68 -0.64
N MET A 5 -91.28 -12.60 0.06
CA MET A 5 -90.31 -11.63 0.60
C MET A 5 -89.60 -12.23 1.82
N ASN A 6 -88.35 -12.67 1.61
CA ASN A 6 -87.47 -13.16 2.67
C ASN A 6 -86.83 -11.96 3.39
N VAL A 7 -87.51 -11.43 4.40
CA VAL A 7 -87.02 -10.31 5.23
C VAL A 7 -85.94 -10.86 6.16
N ARG A 8 -84.69 -10.72 5.72
CA ARG A 8 -83.47 -11.00 6.50
C ARG A 8 -83.45 -10.05 7.70
N SER A 9 -83.83 -10.57 8.87
CA SER A 9 -83.89 -9.82 10.12
C SER A 9 -82.52 -9.23 10.47
N TYR A 10 -82.46 -7.91 10.52
CA TYR A 10 -81.33 -7.14 10.99
C TYR A 10 -81.16 -7.39 12.49
N ARG A 11 -80.15 -8.19 12.88
CA ARG A 11 -79.68 -8.30 14.26
C ARG A 11 -78.63 -7.21 14.50
N PRO A 12 -78.90 -6.18 15.33
CA PRO A 12 -77.82 -5.35 15.84
C PRO A 12 -76.95 -6.21 16.76
N GLN A 13 -75.71 -6.48 16.35
CA GLN A 13 -74.68 -7.00 17.24
C GLN A 13 -74.33 -5.88 18.22
N THR A 14 -74.92 -5.92 19.41
CA THR A 14 -74.42 -5.17 20.55
C THR A 14 -73.05 -5.72 20.90
N ALA A 15 -72.01 -5.02 20.45
CA ALA A 15 -70.63 -5.34 20.80
C ALA A 15 -70.50 -5.25 22.33
N PRO A 16 -70.02 -6.29 23.02
CA PRO A 16 -69.77 -6.20 24.45
C PRO A 16 -68.69 -5.14 24.69
N VAL A 17 -69.04 -4.10 25.45
CA VAL A 17 -68.11 -3.12 25.99
C VAL A 17 -67.09 -3.90 26.84
N GLY A 18 -65.87 -4.04 26.31
CA GLY A 18 -64.84 -4.89 26.90
C GLY A 18 -63.86 -5.51 25.91
N VAL A 19 -64.07 -5.36 24.60
CA VAL A 19 -63.09 -5.83 23.62
C VAL A 19 -61.88 -4.89 23.62
N ARG A 20 -60.86 -5.26 24.40
CA ARG A 20 -59.52 -4.70 24.29
C ARG A 20 -59.04 -4.92 22.87
N GLN A 21 -59.08 -3.87 22.07
CA GLN A 21 -58.46 -3.80 20.76
C GLN A 21 -56.97 -4.11 20.93
N ARG A 22 -56.60 -5.37 20.69
CA ARG A 22 -55.19 -5.73 20.60
C ARG A 22 -54.69 -5.05 19.34
N VAL A 23 -54.01 -3.92 19.53
CA VAL A 23 -53.20 -3.29 18.49
C VAL A 23 -52.31 -4.40 17.96
N ALA A 24 -52.52 -4.77 16.69
CA ALA A 24 -51.62 -5.65 15.99
C ALA A 24 -50.27 -4.91 15.98
N ARG A 25 -49.41 -5.24 16.95
CA ARG A 25 -48.00 -4.91 16.89
C ARG A 25 -47.56 -5.50 15.56
N GLY A 26 -47.31 -4.61 14.59
CA GLY A 26 -46.79 -5.00 13.29
C GLY A 26 -45.63 -5.94 13.56
N SER A 27 -45.84 -7.22 13.29
CA SER A 27 -44.79 -8.21 13.38
C SER A 27 -43.79 -7.76 12.33
N GLY A 28 -42.75 -7.07 12.80
CA GLY A 28 -41.57 -6.75 12.01
C GLY A 28 -41.21 -8.03 11.31
N ARG A 29 -41.39 -8.01 9.98
CA ARG A 29 -41.26 -9.14 9.06
C ARG A 29 -40.14 -10.02 9.56
N ALA A 30 -40.49 -11.13 10.21
CA ALA A 30 -39.50 -12.03 10.78
C ALA A 30 -38.77 -12.60 9.58
N TRP A 31 -37.59 -12.04 9.28
CA TRP A 31 -36.72 -12.59 8.26
C TRP A 31 -36.55 -14.06 8.62
N SER A 32 -36.81 -14.96 7.67
CA SER A 32 -36.70 -16.38 7.96
C SER A 32 -35.29 -16.63 8.49
N ALA A 33 -35.19 -17.36 9.61
CA ALA A 33 -33.92 -17.61 10.28
C ALA A 33 -32.86 -18.16 9.31
N GLU A 34 -33.32 -18.92 8.32
CA GLU A 34 -32.52 -19.43 7.20
C GLU A 34 -31.91 -18.33 6.32
N LEU A 35 -32.62 -17.22 6.07
CA LEU A 35 -32.11 -16.11 5.27
C LEU A 35 -30.98 -15.37 6.01
N VAL A 36 -31.16 -15.16 7.32
CA VAL A 36 -30.15 -14.52 8.18
C VAL A 36 -28.90 -15.40 8.28
N GLN A 37 -29.09 -16.72 8.42
CA GLN A 37 -27.98 -17.67 8.48
C GLN A 37 -27.20 -17.70 7.17
N ARG A 38 -27.88 -17.71 6.02
CA ARG A 38 -27.22 -17.67 4.70
C ARG A 38 -26.49 -16.34 4.48
N MET A 39 -27.11 -15.20 4.82
CA MET A 39 -26.45 -13.90 4.73
C MET A 39 -25.21 -13.80 5.63
N GLY A 40 -25.29 -14.31 6.86
CA GLY A 40 -24.14 -14.35 7.78
C GLY A 40 -22.98 -15.16 7.20
N LEU A 41 -23.27 -16.29 6.56
CA LEU A 41 -22.27 -17.15 5.93
C LEU A 41 -21.61 -16.46 4.73
N TRP A 42 -22.38 -15.76 3.90
CA TRP A 42 -21.85 -14.94 2.81
C TRP A 42 -20.98 -13.78 3.31
N LEU A 43 -21.43 -13.06 4.34
CA LEU A 43 -20.65 -11.98 4.95
C LEU A 43 -19.33 -12.50 5.52
N LEU A 44 -19.35 -13.65 6.18
CA LEU A 44 -18.14 -14.30 6.69
C LEU A 44 -17.20 -14.69 5.56
N ALA A 45 -17.72 -15.30 4.49
CA ALA A 45 -16.93 -15.68 3.32
C ALA A 45 -16.26 -14.45 2.67
N ILE A 46 -17.01 -13.36 2.48
CA ILE A 46 -16.48 -12.11 1.93
C ILE A 46 -15.39 -11.55 2.85
N LEU A 47 -15.62 -11.53 4.17
CA LEU A 47 -14.63 -11.05 5.14
C LEU A 47 -13.32 -11.84 5.05
N VAL A 48 -13.41 -13.17 4.96
CA VAL A 48 -12.24 -14.04 4.81
C VAL A 48 -11.50 -13.75 3.51
N VAL A 49 -12.20 -13.57 2.39
CA VAL A 49 -11.59 -13.25 1.10
C VAL A 49 -10.87 -11.90 1.14
N VAL A 50 -11.49 -10.87 1.73
CA VAL A 50 -10.88 -9.54 1.86
C VAL A 50 -9.64 -9.59 2.75
N LEU A 51 -9.69 -10.31 3.86
CA LEU A 51 -8.55 -10.49 4.75
C LEU A 51 -7.42 -11.25 4.07
N ALA A 52 -7.72 -12.34 3.36
CA ALA A 52 -6.73 -13.10 2.61
C ALA A 52 -6.07 -12.26 1.51
N ALA A 53 -6.85 -11.49 0.76
CA ALA A 53 -6.33 -10.57 -0.25
C ALA A 53 -5.46 -9.46 0.37
N GLY A 54 -5.87 -8.90 1.50
CA GLY A 54 -5.09 -7.90 2.24
C GLY A 54 -3.74 -8.44 2.73
N GLN A 55 -3.74 -9.64 3.32
CA GLN A 55 -2.52 -10.32 3.76
C GLN A 55 -1.59 -10.64 2.59
N PHE A 56 -2.15 -11.14 1.48
CA PHE A 56 -1.38 -11.40 0.26
C PHE A 56 -0.73 -10.12 -0.28
N MET A 57 -1.47 -9.01 -0.28
CA MET A 57 -0.96 -7.72 -0.72
C MET A 57 0.15 -7.21 0.19
N GLN A 58 0.01 -7.32 1.51
CA GLN A 58 1.07 -6.96 2.46
C GLN A 58 2.33 -7.79 2.23
N TRP A 59 2.18 -9.08 1.98
CA TRP A 59 3.32 -9.96 1.72
C TRP A 59 4.06 -9.58 0.44
N ARG A 60 3.32 -9.21 -0.62
CA ARG A 60 3.90 -8.67 -1.85
C ARG A 60 4.62 -7.34 -1.63
N ILE A 61 4.04 -6.43 -0.85
CA ILE A 61 4.65 -5.13 -0.55
C ILE A 61 5.95 -5.31 0.23
N ALA A 62 5.98 -6.19 1.22
CA ALA A 62 7.20 -6.50 2.00
C ALA A 62 8.31 -7.08 1.13
N ALA A 63 7.97 -7.97 0.18
CA ALA A 63 8.96 -8.52 -0.75
C ALA A 63 9.53 -7.45 -1.70
N VAL A 64 8.71 -6.47 -2.11
CA VAL A 64 9.15 -5.38 -2.99
C VAL A 64 9.97 -4.34 -2.22
N SER A 65 9.65 -4.05 -0.96
CA SER A 65 10.43 -3.09 -0.16
C SER A 65 11.87 -3.57 0.05
N GLU A 66 12.07 -4.86 0.26
CA GLU A 66 13.43 -5.42 0.41
C GLU A 66 14.25 -5.26 -0.88
N GLN A 67 13.62 -5.43 -2.05
CA GLN A 67 14.26 -5.20 -3.34
C GLN A 67 14.58 -3.72 -3.57
N LEU A 68 13.70 -2.81 -3.15
CA LEU A 68 13.93 -1.37 -3.25
C LEU A 68 15.09 -0.92 -2.34
N ASP A 69 15.16 -1.42 -1.12
CA ASP A 69 16.26 -1.14 -0.19
C ASP A 69 17.60 -1.64 -0.75
N GLN A 70 17.62 -2.82 -1.37
CA GLN A 70 18.80 -3.34 -2.06
C GLN A 70 19.20 -2.44 -3.25
N LEU A 71 18.23 -1.99 -4.03
CA LEU A 71 18.47 -1.12 -5.18
C LEU A 71 19.02 0.25 -4.76
N GLU A 72 18.51 0.81 -3.66
CA GLU A 72 18.97 2.07 -3.10
C GLU A 72 20.41 1.97 -2.56
N LYS A 73 20.75 0.86 -1.89
CA LYS A 73 22.13 0.58 -1.47
C LYS A 73 23.08 0.54 -2.66
N VAL A 74 22.76 -0.24 -3.68
CA VAL A 74 23.59 -0.33 -4.90
C VAL A 74 23.73 1.03 -5.58
N ARG A 75 22.64 1.81 -5.66
CA ARG A 75 22.67 3.16 -6.25
C ARG A 75 23.59 4.11 -5.48
N SER A 76 23.55 4.08 -4.15
CA SER A 76 24.43 4.92 -3.32
C SER A 76 25.90 4.51 -3.45
N GLU A 77 26.20 3.21 -3.50
CA GLU A 77 27.54 2.69 -3.70
C GLU A 77 28.12 3.10 -5.07
N LEU A 78 27.34 2.93 -6.15
CA LEU A 78 27.75 3.39 -7.48
C LEU A 78 27.95 4.91 -7.53
N GLY A 79 27.09 5.68 -6.86
CA GLY A 79 27.22 7.13 -6.75
C GLY A 79 28.54 7.53 -6.11
N SER A 80 28.90 6.92 -4.98
CA SER A 80 30.17 7.18 -4.29
C SER A 80 31.38 6.82 -5.15
N SER A 81 31.34 5.65 -5.80
CA SER A 81 32.41 5.20 -6.69
C SER A 81 32.60 6.14 -7.89
N HIS A 82 31.51 6.69 -8.41
CA HIS A 82 31.57 7.64 -9.52
C HIS A 82 32.23 8.96 -9.10
N VAL A 83 31.90 9.48 -7.92
CA VAL A 83 32.53 10.69 -7.36
C VAL A 83 34.02 10.45 -7.12
N ASP A 84 34.39 9.31 -6.54
CA ASP A 84 35.79 8.95 -6.30
C ASP A 84 36.59 8.81 -7.60
N LEU A 85 36.00 8.20 -8.63
CA LEU A 85 36.62 8.13 -9.95
C LEU A 85 36.81 9.50 -10.59
N LEU A 86 35.82 10.40 -10.47
CA LEU A 86 35.93 11.77 -10.96
C LEU A 86 37.01 12.55 -10.19
N ALA A 87 37.06 12.43 -8.87
CA ALA A 87 38.08 13.04 -8.05
C ALA A 87 39.48 12.52 -8.39
N THR A 88 39.61 11.20 -8.59
CA THR A 88 40.86 10.55 -8.99
C THR A 88 41.28 11.00 -10.39
N ARG A 89 40.35 11.09 -11.34
CA ARG A 89 40.60 11.60 -12.68
C ARG A 89 41.06 13.06 -12.64
N ALA A 90 40.40 13.91 -11.84
CA ALA A 90 40.80 15.30 -11.68
C ALA A 90 42.21 15.43 -11.06
N LYS A 91 42.54 14.59 -10.07
CA LYS A 91 43.87 14.54 -9.45
C LYS A 91 44.94 14.08 -10.44
N LEU A 92 44.67 13.05 -11.23
CA LEU A 92 45.60 12.54 -12.25
C LEU A 92 45.77 13.53 -13.41
N ALA A 93 44.72 14.23 -13.80
CA ALA A 93 44.74 15.26 -14.85
C ALA A 93 45.24 16.62 -14.34
N SER A 94 45.49 16.78 -13.03
CA SER A 94 45.97 18.04 -12.48
C SER A 94 47.35 18.39 -13.04
N ARG A 95 47.54 19.66 -13.39
CA ARG A 95 48.80 20.15 -13.96
C ARG A 95 50.01 19.79 -13.10
N GLN A 96 49.91 19.95 -11.78
CA GLN A 96 50.98 19.56 -10.84
C GLN A 96 51.38 18.09 -10.95
N ARG A 97 50.41 17.17 -11.08
CA ARG A 97 50.71 15.73 -11.21
C ARG A 97 51.35 15.44 -12.56
N VAL A 98 50.86 16.07 -13.63
CA VAL A 98 51.40 15.93 -14.98
C VAL A 98 52.84 16.48 -15.05
N GLU A 99 53.07 17.66 -14.47
CA GLU A 99 54.39 18.29 -14.35
C GLU A 99 55.35 17.45 -13.52
N ALA A 100 54.93 16.92 -12.37
CA ALA A 100 55.76 16.05 -11.55
C ALA A 100 56.15 14.76 -12.29
N VAL A 101 55.20 14.12 -12.99
CA VAL A 101 55.47 12.91 -13.78
C VAL A 101 56.38 13.23 -14.98
N ALA A 102 56.17 14.36 -15.66
CA ALA A 102 57.02 14.81 -16.75
C ALA A 102 58.43 15.15 -16.24
N ALA A 103 58.56 15.80 -15.09
CA ALA A 103 59.84 16.12 -14.48
C ALA A 103 60.65 14.87 -14.14
N VAL A 104 60.01 13.83 -13.62
CA VAL A 104 60.65 12.53 -13.40
C VAL A 104 61.03 11.86 -14.72
N LYS A 105 60.13 11.83 -15.71
CA LYS A 105 60.35 11.14 -16.99
C LYS A 105 61.45 11.77 -17.84
N PHE A 106 61.52 13.10 -17.85
CA PHE A 106 62.50 13.87 -18.63
C PHE A 106 63.72 14.29 -17.82
N GLY A 107 63.82 13.89 -16.54
CA GLY A 107 64.91 14.29 -15.65
C GLY A 107 64.95 15.79 -15.35
N LEU A 108 63.85 16.51 -15.55
CA LEU A 108 63.72 17.95 -15.35
C LEU A 108 63.50 18.34 -13.89
N LEU A 109 64.07 17.60 -12.94
CA LEU A 109 63.95 17.92 -11.53
C LEU A 109 64.50 19.32 -11.28
N GLU A 110 63.67 20.21 -10.73
CA GLU A 110 64.12 21.55 -10.34
C GLU A 110 65.29 21.41 -9.35
N PRO A 111 66.45 22.02 -9.64
CA PRO A 111 67.60 21.93 -8.77
C PRO A 111 67.22 22.54 -7.41
N THR A 112 67.36 21.73 -6.36
CA THR A 112 67.16 22.18 -4.98
C THR A 112 68.24 23.20 -4.64
N ARG A 113 67.87 24.29 -3.94
CA ARG A 113 68.82 25.34 -3.52
C ARG A 113 69.99 24.69 -2.77
N GLY A 114 71.15 24.60 -3.43
CA GLY A 114 72.36 23.96 -2.92
C GLY A 114 73.07 22.98 -3.88
N GLN A 115 72.45 22.57 -4.98
CA GLN A 115 73.14 21.74 -5.99
C GLN A 115 74.06 22.58 -6.87
N VAL A 116 75.38 22.43 -6.68
CA VAL A 116 76.42 23.10 -7.46
C VAL A 116 76.61 22.37 -8.79
N HIS A 117 76.34 23.05 -9.90
CA HIS A 117 76.59 22.52 -11.24
C HIS A 117 78.11 22.41 -11.47
N ARG A 118 78.67 21.20 -11.43
CA ARG A 118 80.03 20.96 -11.92
C ARG A 118 79.96 20.77 -13.42
N PHE A 119 80.25 21.83 -14.17
CA PHE A 119 80.62 21.73 -15.57
C PHE A 119 82.01 21.09 -15.65
N PHE A 120 82.13 19.97 -16.36
CA PHE A 120 83.39 19.44 -16.86
C PHE A 120 83.65 20.00 -18.25
#